data_AF-A0A1S2D9A2-F1
#
_entry.id   AF-A0A1S2D9A2-F1
#
_cell.length_a   1.000
_cell.length_b   1.000
_cell.length_c   1.000
_cell.angle_alpha   90.00
_cell.angle_beta   90.00
_cell.angle_gamma   90.00
#
_symmetry.space_group_name_H-M   'P 1'
#
loop_
_entity.id
_entity.type
_entity.pdbx_description
1 polymer ?
#
loop_
_entity_poly.entity_id
_entity_poly.type
_entity_poly.pdbx_seq_one_letter_code
_entity_poly.pdbx_strand_id
1 'polypeptide(L)'
;MKDAISCTRCGNAQSVPLEIHEEWDEISCTECGEFLDTVGHWADSQSPNYSVQILNQCRSLTLKMARESRPLNDHYLRATA
;
A
#
# COMPACT_ATOMS: atom_id res chain seq x y z
N MET A 1 11.04 -4.20 3.43
CA MET A 1 11.13 -3.03 2.54
C MET A 1 12.22 -2.14 3.14
N LYS A 2 12.94 -1.31 2.36
CA LYS A 2 13.87 -0.36 3.00
C LYS A 2 13.04 0.87 3.38
N ASP A 3 12.75 1.01 4.67
CA ASP A 3 11.91 2.07 5.21
C ASP A 3 12.72 3.36 5.26
N ALA A 4 12.80 4.02 4.10
CA ALA A 4 13.53 5.25 3.91
C ALA A 4 12.56 6.44 3.93
N ILE A 5 12.84 7.43 4.78
CA ILE A 5 12.13 8.71 4.82
C ILE A 5 12.92 9.74 4.01
N SER A 6 12.22 10.55 3.23
CA SER A 6 12.81 11.59 2.39
C SER A 6 12.55 12.97 2.97
N CYS A 7 13.61 13.77 3.10
CA CYS A 7 13.51 15.16 3.51
C CYS A 7 13.00 16.02 2.37
N THR A 8 11.88 16.71 2.58
CA THR A 8 11.30 17.63 1.59
C THR A 8 12.11 18.92 1.41
N ARG A 9 12.98 19.26 2.37
CA ARG A 9 13.79 20.48 2.36
C ARG A 9 15.11 20.34 1.59
N CYS A 10 15.92 19.33 1.91
CA CYS A 10 17.22 19.12 1.25
C CYS A 10 17.25 17.95 0.26
N GLY A 11 16.19 17.14 0.20
CA GLY A 11 16.11 15.99 -0.70
C GLY A 11 16.86 14.74 -0.22
N ASN A 12 17.52 14.79 0.95
CA ASN A 12 18.19 13.62 1.53
C ASN A 12 17.17 12.51 1.83
N ALA A 13 17.55 11.27 1.55
CA ALA A 13 16.79 10.08 1.92
C ALA A 13 17.59 9.25 2.92
N GLN A 14 16.99 8.97 4.07
CA GLN A 14 17.65 8.26 5.18
C GLN A 14 16.81 7.09 5.66
N SER A 15 17.48 6.03 6.14
CA SER A 15 16.81 4.93 6.81
C SER A 15 16.36 5.34 8.21
N VAL A 16 15.17 4.92 8.62
CA VAL A 16 14.68 5.11 9.99
C VAL A 16 14.83 3.78 10.76
N PRO A 17 15.75 3.68 11.73
CA PRO A 17 15.80 2.51 12.60
C PRO A 17 14.62 2.58 13.58
N LEU A 18 13.79 1.53 13.62
CA LEU A 18 12.60 1.47 14.49
C LEU A 18 12.83 0.66 15.78
N GLU A 19 13.98 -0.02 15.92
CA GLU A 19 14.17 -1.07 16.93
C GLU A 19 14.39 -0.57 18.37
N ILE A 20 14.59 0.73 18.61
CA ILE A 20 15.06 1.27 19.90
C ILE A 20 14.31 2.56 20.33
N HIS A 21 13.28 2.98 19.60
CA HIS A 21 12.69 4.31 19.78
C HIS A 21 11.32 4.31 20.45
N GLU A 22 11.06 5.32 21.26
CA GLU A 22 9.71 5.60 21.79
C GLU A 22 8.82 6.21 20.70
N GLU A 23 7.51 6.02 20.81
CA GLU A 23 6.54 6.46 19.79
C GLU A 23 6.63 7.97 19.47
N TRP A 24 7.00 8.77 20.47
CA TRP A 24 7.09 10.23 20.39
C TRP A 24 8.48 10.74 20.02
N ASP A 25 9.44 9.86 19.76
CA ASP A 25 10.76 10.26 19.31
C ASP A 25 10.67 10.96 17.94
N GLU A 26 11.41 12.06 17.81
CA GLU A 26 11.48 12.83 16.58
C GLU A 26 12.39 12.16 15.55
N ILE A 27 11.89 12.02 14.33
CA ILE A 27 12.69 11.69 13.16
C ILE A 27 13.10 13.01 12.50
N SER A 28 14.37 13.33 12.62
CA SER A 28 14.96 14.53 12.02
C SER A 28 15.91 14.19 10.89
N CYS A 29 15.99 15.08 9.90
CA CYS A 29 16.91 14.92 8.78
C CYS A 29 18.37 14.95 9.27
N THR A 30 19.15 13.93 8.91
CA THR A 30 20.57 13.83 9.31
C THR A 30 21.46 14.89 8.66
N GLU A 31 21.02 15.50 7.56
CA GLU A 31 21.78 16.55 6.87
C GLU A 31 21.41 17.96 7.31
N CYS A 32 20.12 18.31 7.29
CA CYS A 32 19.68 19.69 7.54
C CYS A 32 19.00 19.90 8.89
N GLY A 33 18.79 18.84 9.67
CA GLY A 33 18.14 18.90 10.99
C GLY A 33 16.65 19.19 10.95
N GLU A 34 16.03 19.24 9.76
CA GLU A 34 14.59 19.44 9.62
C GLU A 34 13.81 18.30 10.30
N PHE A 35 12.80 18.63 11.09
CA PHE A 35 11.83 17.65 11.57
C PHE A 35 11.10 17.02 10.38
N LEU A 36 11.00 15.69 10.36
CA LEU A 36 10.35 14.93 9.29
C LEU A 36 9.05 14.30 9.77
N ASP A 37 9.08 13.60 10.90
CA ASP A 37 7.93 12.89 11.46
C ASP A 37 8.21 12.44 12.92
N THR A 38 7.24 11.82 13.59
CA THR A 38 7.49 11.02 14.80
C THR A 38 7.64 9.54 14.46
N VAL A 39 8.35 8.78 15.31
CA VAL A 39 8.55 7.34 15.12
C VAL A 39 7.23 6.57 15.04
N GLY A 40 6.27 6.88 15.91
CA GLY A 40 4.95 6.26 15.93
C GLY A 40 4.16 6.51 14.66
N HIS A 41 4.01 7.78 14.27
CA HIS A 41 3.26 8.15 13.07
C HIS A 41 3.91 7.58 11.81
N TRP A 42 5.25 7.60 11.74
CA TRP A 42 5.98 6.96 10.64
C TRP A 42 5.72 5.45 10.60
N ALA A 43 5.82 4.74 11.73
CA ALA A 43 5.55 3.31 11.80
C ALA A 43 4.12 2.96 11.36
N ASP A 44 3.13 3.74 11.80
CA ASP A 44 1.74 3.59 11.38
C ASP A 44 1.56 3.83 9.88
N SER A 45 2.26 4.81 9.31
CA SER A 45 2.21 5.10 7.86
C SER A 45 2.80 3.96 7.01
N GLN A 46 3.78 3.24 7.55
CA GLN A 46 4.37 2.05 6.91
C GLN A 46 3.54 0.78 7.13
N SER A 47 2.58 0.82 8.06
CA SER A 47 1.74 -0.34 8.35
C SER A 47 0.87 -0.72 7.14
N PRO A 48 0.61 -2.02 6.91
CA PRO A 48 -0.27 -2.44 5.83
C PRO A 48 -1.67 -1.86 6.00
N ASN A 49 -2.17 -1.16 4.97
CA ASN A 49 -3.57 -0.71 4.97
C ASN A 49 -4.50 -1.89 4.66
N TYR A 50 -4.93 -2.59 5.72
CA TYR A 50 -5.78 -3.78 5.61
C TYR A 50 -7.12 -3.50 4.93
N SER A 51 -7.71 -2.33 5.13
CA SER A 51 -8.96 -1.93 4.46
C SER A 51 -8.79 -1.91 2.94
N VAL A 52 -7.73 -1.28 2.45
CA VAL A 52 -7.41 -1.25 1.02
C VAL A 52 -7.08 -2.66 0.49
N GLN A 53 -6.34 -3.46 1.26
CA GLN A 53 -6.06 -4.84 0.89
C GLN A 53 -7.33 -5.68 0.72
N ILE A 54 -8.26 -5.61 1.67
CA ILE A 54 -9.55 -6.32 1.62
C ILE A 54 -10.38 -5.84 0.43
N LEU A 55 -10.48 -4.53 0.22
CA LEU A 55 -11.21 -3.97 -0.93
C LEU A 55 -10.64 -4.48 -2.27
N ASN A 56 -9.32 -4.55 -2.39
CA ASN A 56 -8.66 -5.09 -3.58
C ASN A 56 -8.96 -6.59 -3.77
N GLN A 57 -9.04 -7.36 -2.68
CA GLN A 57 -9.43 -8.78 -2.74
C GLN A 57 -10.89 -8.94 -3.17
N CYS A 58 -11.81 -8.20 -2.56
CA CYS A 58 -13.23 -8.18 -2.93
C CYS A 58 -13.42 -7.84 -4.41
N ARG A 59 -12.77 -6.77 -4.88
CA ARG A 59 -12.79 -6.37 -6.30
C ARG A 59 -12.29 -7.50 -7.21
N SER A 60 -11.20 -8.15 -6.83
CA SER A 60 -10.63 -9.26 -7.61
C SER A 60 -11.60 -10.45 -7.71
N LEU A 61 -12.29 -10.76 -6.62
CA LEU A 61 -13.31 -11.82 -6.59
C LEU A 61 -14.52 -11.46 -7.48
N THR A 62 -15.06 -10.25 -7.36
CA THR A 62 -16.17 -9.79 -8.20
C THR A 62 -15.83 -9.89 -9.69
N LEU A 63 -14.60 -9.51 -10.07
CA LEU A 63 -14.16 -9.62 -11.47
C LEU A 63 -13.99 -11.08 -11.93
N LYS A 64 -13.56 -11.99 -11.06
CA LYS A 64 -13.51 -13.43 -11.39
C LYS A 64 -14.91 -13.99 -11.63
N MET A 65 -15.84 -13.72 -10.72
CA MET A 65 -17.22 -14.15 -10.85
C MET A 65 -17.89 -13.62 -12.12
N ALA A 66 -17.67 -12.35 -12.45
CA ALA A 66 -18.21 -11.74 -13.68
C ALA A 66 -17.65 -12.37 -14.97
N ARG A 67 -16.43 -12.91 -14.94
CA ARG A 67 -15.83 -13.64 -16.08
C ARG A 67 -16.35 -15.07 -16.18
N GLU A 68 -16.56 -15.71 -15.05
CA GLU A 68 -17.13 -17.06 -14.94
C GLU A 68 -18.62 -17.09 -15.29
N SER A 69 -19.34 -15.99 -15.07
CA SER A 69 -20.76 -15.85 -15.45
C SER A 69 -21.00 -15.62 -16.96
N ARG A 70 -20.02 -15.88 -17.83
CA ARG A 70 -20.28 -15.99 -19.28
C ARG A 70 -21.23 -17.18 -19.49
N PRO A 71 -22.35 -17.02 -20.21
CA PRO A 71 -23.30 -18.11 -20.41
C PRO A 71 -22.64 -19.22 -21.23
N LEU A 72 -22.70 -20.46 -20.74
CA LEU A 72 -22.28 -21.67 -21.47
C LEU A 72 -23.13 -21.94 -22.74
N ASN A 73 -24.17 -21.13 -23.00
CA ASN A 73 -25.27 -21.48 -23.91
C ASN A 73 -25.29 -20.75 -25.26
N ASP A 74 -24.25 -20.01 -25.65
CA ASP A 74 -24.17 -19.46 -27.02
C ASP A 74 -23.91 -20.52 -28.12
N HIS A 75 -23.88 -21.81 -27.78
CA HIS A 75 -23.72 -22.90 -28.75
C HIS A 75 -24.99 -23.29 -29.52
N TYR A 76 -26.17 -22.73 -29.23
CA TYR A 76 -27.43 -23.18 -29.85
C TYR A 76 -28.04 -22.27 -30.93
N LEU A 77 -27.37 -21.17 -31.35
CA LEU A 77 -27.93 -20.25 -32.37
C LEU A 77 -27.29 -20.34 -33.76
N ARG A 78 -26.62 -21.44 -34.12
CA ARG A 78 -26.02 -21.60 -35.46
C ARG A 78 -26.18 -22.97 -36.13
N ALA A 79 -27.21 -23.72 -35.75
CA ALA A 79 -27.47 -25.05 -36.34
C ALA A 79 -28.92 -25.23 -36.82
N THR A 80 -29.52 -24.21 -37.47
CA THR A 80 -30.66 -24.40 -38.37
C THR A 80 -30.69 -23.27 -39.40
N ALA A 81 -29.98 -23.47 -40.50
CA ALA A 81 -30.22 -22.84 -41.80
C ALA A 81 -30.15 -23.93 -42.86
#